data_AF-A0A1G8B6V7-F1
#
_entry.id   AF-A0A1G8B6V7-F1
#
_cell.length_a   1.000
_cell.length_b   1.000
_cell.length_c   1.000
_cell.angle_alpha   90.00
_cell.angle_beta   90.00
_cell.angle_gamma   90.00
#
_symmetry.space_group_name_H-M   'P 1'
#
loop_
_entity.id
_entity.type
_entity.pdbx_description
1 polymer ?
#
loop_
_entity_poly.entity_id
_entity_poly.type
_entity_poly.pdbx_seq_one_letter_code
_entity_poly.pdbx_strand_id
1 'polypeptide(L)'
;MKTKFNTLKIALIALLIVSCSSNDDSSGSNAVLGTIQLSGQDTSSIGDALIVGNVDADALNTTGTSSSVVLSDEDTTFVNGEPNLVNFLNAFVIVAAEFSVGNNADVQKAISMTILKNGEEFSYVCSTPPTSSADNTDCGTGFSVDKSAKRIVFDNTTVINVDSGTILTMNGTINYN
;
A
#
# COMPACT_ATOMS: atom_id res chain seq x y z
N MET A 1 33.64 16.33 -52.20
CA MET A 1 34.32 15.03 -52.40
C MET A 1 34.17 14.25 -51.11
N LYS A 2 33.36 13.18 -51.11
CA LYS A 2 32.94 12.45 -49.89
C LYS A 2 33.95 11.33 -49.58
N THR A 3 34.71 11.46 -48.50
CA THR A 3 35.61 10.41 -48.02
C THR A 3 34.87 9.49 -47.05
N LYS A 4 34.67 8.25 -47.49
CA LYS A 4 34.15 7.14 -46.68
C LYS A 4 35.25 6.69 -45.72
N PHE A 5 35.01 6.77 -44.41
CA PHE A 5 35.88 6.15 -43.42
C PHE A 5 35.27 4.82 -42.94
N ASN A 6 36.13 3.81 -43.02
CA ASN A 6 35.84 2.41 -42.86
C ASN A 6 35.72 2.05 -41.38
N THR A 7 34.75 1.20 -41.07
CA THR A 7 34.44 0.66 -39.74
C THR A 7 35.59 -0.16 -39.17
N LEU A 8 36.12 0.23 -38.01
CA LEU A 8 36.99 -0.60 -37.18
C LEU A 8 36.17 -1.12 -35.99
N LYS A 9 35.77 -2.40 -36.05
CA LYS A 9 35.13 -3.10 -34.94
C LYS A 9 36.21 -3.52 -33.94
N ILE A 10 36.28 -2.85 -32.80
CA ILE A 10 37.04 -3.33 -31.65
C ILE A 10 36.04 -4.02 -30.72
N ALA A 11 36.08 -5.34 -30.73
CA ALA A 11 35.42 -6.17 -29.74
C ALA A 11 36.32 -6.22 -28.49
N LEU A 12 35.89 -5.58 -27.40
CA LEU A 12 36.54 -5.70 -26.10
C LEU A 12 35.77 -6.77 -25.31
N ILE A 13 36.30 -7.99 -25.31
CA ILE A 13 35.88 -9.06 -24.41
C ILE A 13 36.66 -8.86 -23.11
N ALA A 14 35.98 -8.44 -22.04
CA ALA A 14 36.51 -8.48 -20.69
C ALA A 14 35.81 -9.60 -19.91
N LEU A 15 36.63 -10.57 -19.48
CA LEU A 15 36.25 -11.73 -18.67
C LEU A 15 35.94 -11.31 -17.22
N LEU A 16 34.79 -11.81 -16.74
CA LEU A 16 34.50 -12.37 -15.42
C LEU A 16 35.39 -11.98 -14.23
N ILE A 17 34.77 -11.27 -13.27
CA ILE A 17 34.89 -11.62 -11.85
C ILE A 17 33.47 -11.81 -11.27
N VAL A 18 33.08 -13.08 -11.14
CA VAL A 18 31.98 -13.50 -10.26
C VAL A 18 32.54 -13.43 -8.85
N SER A 19 32.27 -12.34 -8.15
CA SER A 19 32.39 -12.30 -6.68
C SER A 19 31.10 -12.86 -6.09
N CYS A 20 31.08 -14.17 -5.84
CA CYS A 20 30.18 -14.75 -4.86
C CYS A 20 30.68 -14.34 -3.46
N SER A 21 30.18 -13.22 -2.95
CA SER A 21 30.13 -13.03 -1.50
C SER A 21 28.87 -13.73 -1.02
N SER A 22 28.99 -14.98 -0.60
CA SER A 22 27.99 -15.59 0.29
C SER A 22 28.18 -14.95 1.66
N ASN A 23 27.56 -13.78 1.82
CA ASN A 23 27.20 -13.31 3.14
C ASN A 23 25.87 -13.96 3.48
N ASP A 24 25.91 -14.95 4.36
CA ASP A 24 24.77 -15.31 5.20
C ASP A 24 24.53 -14.14 6.16
N ASP A 25 23.96 -13.07 5.63
CA ASP A 25 23.33 -12.02 6.42
C ASP A 25 21.85 -12.39 6.50
N SER A 26 21.46 -13.16 7.53
CA SER A 26 20.08 -13.19 8.00
C SER A 26 19.75 -11.88 8.72
N SER A 27 19.92 -10.77 7.99
CA SER A 27 19.26 -9.52 8.28
C SER A 27 17.84 -9.70 7.78
N GLY A 28 16.86 -9.83 8.67
CA GLY A 28 15.45 -9.87 8.30
C GLY A 28 15.15 -8.63 7.47
N SER A 29 15.15 -8.76 6.15
CA SER A 29 14.80 -7.65 5.28
C SER A 29 13.33 -7.36 5.56
N ASN A 30 13.01 -6.11 5.87
CA ASN A 30 11.67 -5.58 5.76
C ASN A 30 11.21 -5.81 4.32
N ALA A 31 10.59 -6.96 4.06
CA ALA A 31 10.25 -7.35 2.72
C ALA A 31 9.09 -6.46 2.27
N VAL A 32 9.33 -5.59 1.29
CA VAL A 32 8.27 -4.82 0.65
C VAL A 32 7.22 -5.79 0.12
N LEU A 33 6.01 -5.74 0.68
CA LEU A 33 4.88 -6.60 0.34
C LEU A 33 4.12 -6.09 -0.90
N GLY A 34 4.32 -4.82 -1.22
CA GLY A 34 3.84 -4.18 -2.43
C GLY A 34 3.89 -2.66 -2.37
N THR A 35 3.44 -2.03 -3.44
CA THR A 35 3.37 -0.57 -3.55
C THR A 35 1.97 -0.18 -4.01
N ILE A 36 1.40 0.80 -3.33
CA ILE A 36 0.14 1.44 -3.70
C ILE A 36 0.49 2.79 -4.32
N GLN A 37 0.26 2.93 -5.61
CA GLN A 37 0.39 4.20 -6.31
C GLN A 37 -0.81 5.08 -6.00
N LEU A 38 -0.52 6.34 -5.69
CA LEU A 38 -1.48 7.37 -5.35
C LEU A 38 -1.58 8.39 -6.49
N SER A 39 -2.78 8.84 -6.77
CA SER A 39 -3.02 10.00 -7.63
C SER A 39 -4.18 10.82 -7.08
N GLY A 40 -4.11 12.14 -7.22
CA GLY A 40 -5.11 13.04 -6.66
C GLY A 40 -4.49 14.36 -6.26
N GLN A 41 -5.30 15.26 -5.71
CA GLN A 41 -4.84 16.59 -5.33
C GLN A 41 -3.82 16.55 -4.18
N ASP A 42 -4.06 15.66 -3.22
CA ASP A 42 -3.28 15.56 -1.98
C ASP A 42 -1.87 14.99 -2.19
N THR A 43 -1.58 14.34 -3.32
CA THR A 43 -0.27 13.70 -3.54
C THR A 43 0.89 14.70 -3.58
N SER A 44 0.59 15.98 -3.86
CA SER A 44 1.56 17.07 -3.71
C SER A 44 2.05 17.27 -2.27
N SER A 45 1.24 16.89 -1.27
CA SER A 45 1.56 16.93 0.16
C SER A 45 2.08 15.57 0.65
N ILE A 46 1.35 14.49 0.38
CA ILE A 46 1.62 13.16 0.97
C ILE A 46 2.60 12.29 0.16
N GLY A 47 2.82 12.62 -1.12
CA GLY A 47 3.58 11.83 -2.09
C GLY A 47 2.69 10.95 -2.97
N ASP A 48 3.31 10.33 -3.98
CA ASP A 48 2.61 9.57 -5.03
C ASP A 48 2.60 8.05 -4.81
N ALA A 49 3.14 7.56 -3.68
CA ALA A 49 3.24 6.13 -3.41
C ALA A 49 3.28 5.80 -1.91
N LEU A 50 2.66 4.68 -1.54
CA LEU A 50 2.79 4.04 -0.23
C LEU A 50 3.45 2.68 -0.39
N ILE A 51 4.55 2.45 0.33
CA ILE A 51 5.29 1.19 0.31
C ILE A 51 4.84 0.37 1.52
N VAL A 52 4.17 -0.75 1.28
CA VAL A 52 3.66 -1.62 2.34
C VAL A 52 4.76 -2.56 2.80
N GLY A 53 5.13 -2.46 4.08
CA GLY A 53 6.12 -3.32 4.72
C GLY A 53 5.51 -4.36 5.65
N ASN A 54 4.35 -4.06 6.24
CA ASN A 54 3.72 -4.93 7.23
C ASN A 54 2.21 -5.11 6.93
N VAL A 55 1.68 -6.29 7.27
CA VAL A 55 0.25 -6.62 7.20
C VAL A 55 -0.18 -7.37 8.46
N ASP A 56 -1.15 -6.85 9.21
CA ASP A 56 -1.92 -7.62 10.19
C ASP A 56 -3.13 -8.25 9.49
N ALA A 57 -3.06 -9.56 9.30
CA ALA A 57 -4.09 -10.33 8.63
C ALA A 57 -5.26 -10.70 9.55
N ASP A 58 -5.14 -10.62 10.88
CA ASP A 58 -6.17 -11.01 11.85
C ASP A 58 -6.52 -9.85 12.79
N ALA A 59 -6.75 -8.69 12.16
CA ALA A 59 -6.97 -7.39 12.79
C ALA A 59 -8.23 -7.27 13.67
N LEU A 60 -8.83 -8.39 14.10
CA LEU A 60 -10.02 -8.47 14.94
C LEU A 60 -9.88 -7.64 16.23
N ASN A 61 -8.70 -7.67 16.86
CA ASN A 61 -8.46 -6.95 18.11
C ASN A 61 -8.53 -5.43 17.93
N THR A 62 -8.11 -4.91 16.78
CA THR A 62 -8.07 -3.47 16.49
C THR A 62 -9.31 -2.94 15.78
N THR A 63 -9.93 -3.74 14.92
CA THR A 63 -11.04 -3.28 14.06
C THR A 63 -12.39 -3.80 14.53
N GLY A 64 -12.40 -4.74 15.48
CA GLY A 64 -13.61 -5.44 15.92
C GLY A 64 -14.15 -6.44 14.89
N THR A 65 -13.43 -6.71 13.80
CA THR A 65 -13.87 -7.66 12.76
C THR A 65 -12.72 -8.49 12.17
N SER A 66 -12.99 -9.77 11.93
CA SER A 66 -12.05 -10.65 11.20
C SER A 66 -12.16 -10.51 9.68
N SER A 67 -13.05 -9.65 9.17
CA SER A 67 -13.15 -9.34 7.74
C SER A 67 -12.14 -8.30 7.26
N SER A 68 -11.40 -7.67 8.17
CA SER A 68 -10.39 -6.67 7.84
C SER A 68 -8.98 -7.24 7.83
N VAL A 69 -8.10 -6.46 7.19
CA VAL A 69 -6.64 -6.51 7.27
C VAL A 69 -6.14 -5.10 7.52
N VAL A 70 -5.00 -4.97 8.20
CA VAL A 70 -4.34 -3.67 8.41
C VAL A 70 -3.00 -3.67 7.70
N LEU A 71 -2.74 -2.68 6.86
CA LEU A 71 -1.48 -2.48 6.14
C LEU A 71 -0.75 -1.29 6.75
N SER A 72 0.58 -1.36 6.83
CA SER A 72 1.41 -0.25 7.28
C SER A 72 2.76 -0.20 6.56
N ASP A 73 3.47 0.91 6.75
CA ASP A 73 4.85 1.09 6.31
C ASP A 73 5.81 0.11 7.00
N GLU A 74 7.08 0.10 6.58
CA GLU A 74 8.09 -0.82 7.10
C GLU A 74 8.48 -0.58 8.57
N ASP A 75 8.37 0.66 9.06
CA ASP A 75 8.76 1.04 10.41
C ASP A 75 7.60 0.86 11.41
N THR A 76 6.36 0.81 10.92
CA THR A 76 5.16 0.59 11.72
C THR A 76 4.86 -0.91 11.87
N THR A 77 5.24 -1.47 13.01
CA THR A 77 5.02 -2.89 13.38
C THR A 77 3.68 -3.09 14.07
N PHE A 78 3.26 -4.34 14.30
CA PHE A 78 2.06 -4.67 15.08
C PHE A 78 2.43 -5.40 16.38
N VAL A 79 2.01 -4.87 17.52
CA VAL A 79 2.24 -5.48 18.85
C VAL A 79 0.88 -5.81 19.45
N ASN A 80 0.60 -7.10 19.65
CA ASN A 80 -0.72 -7.58 20.08
C ASN A 80 -1.89 -7.17 19.15
N GLY A 81 -1.60 -6.99 17.86
CA GLY A 81 -2.55 -6.53 16.85
C GLY A 81 -2.63 -5.00 16.71
N GLU A 82 -2.06 -4.23 17.63
CA GLU A 82 -2.09 -2.77 17.56
C GLU A 82 -0.89 -2.21 16.78
N PRO A 83 -1.08 -1.21 15.89
CA PRO A 83 0.02 -0.51 15.24
C PRO A 83 0.94 0.16 16.27
N ASN A 84 2.22 -0.17 16.21
CA ASN A 84 3.29 0.43 16.99
C ASN A 84 4.15 1.30 16.06
N LEU A 85 3.81 2.59 16.00
CA LEU A 85 4.49 3.59 15.18
C LEU A 85 5.74 4.08 15.92
N VAL A 86 6.89 4.03 15.26
CA VAL A 86 8.14 4.63 15.75
C VAL A 86 8.49 5.94 15.04
N ASN A 87 7.99 6.13 13.81
CA ASN A 87 8.20 7.32 13.00
C ASN A 87 6.95 8.20 12.97
N PHE A 88 6.81 9.08 13.96
CA PHE A 88 5.67 10.01 14.05
C PHE A 88 5.71 11.14 13.00
N LEU A 89 6.77 11.24 12.21
CA LEU A 89 6.85 12.23 11.14
C LEU A 89 6.35 11.67 9.81
N ASN A 90 6.63 10.39 9.52
CA ASN A 90 6.27 9.76 8.26
C ASN A 90 5.88 8.30 8.52
N ALA A 91 4.59 8.00 8.41
CA ALA A 91 4.04 6.66 8.60
C ALA A 91 2.68 6.57 7.90
N PHE A 92 2.17 5.35 7.70
CA PHE A 92 0.77 5.18 7.34
C PHE A 92 0.19 3.91 7.94
N VAL A 93 -1.13 3.93 8.14
CA VAL A 93 -1.93 2.78 8.52
C VAL A 93 -3.18 2.76 7.65
N ILE A 94 -3.45 1.63 7.00
CA ILE A 94 -4.64 1.40 6.18
C ILE A 94 -5.40 0.23 6.76
N VAL A 95 -6.63 0.45 7.21
CA VAL A 95 -7.59 -0.61 7.51
C VAL A 95 -8.41 -0.86 6.26
N ALA A 96 -8.28 -2.07 5.69
CA ALA A 96 -9.00 -2.49 4.49
C ALA A 96 -9.91 -3.68 4.83
N ALA A 97 -11.19 -3.58 4.51
CA ALA A 97 -12.17 -4.62 4.82
C ALA A 97 -13.05 -4.96 3.62
N GLU A 98 -13.28 -6.25 3.41
CA GLU A 98 -14.31 -6.77 2.51
C GLU A 98 -15.18 -7.78 3.28
N PHE A 99 -16.45 -7.46 3.40
CA PHE A 99 -17.44 -8.24 4.14
C PHE A 99 -18.16 -9.18 3.17
N SER A 100 -18.28 -10.45 3.55
CA SER A 100 -19.04 -11.42 2.76
C SER A 100 -20.55 -11.19 2.91
N VAL A 101 -21.31 -11.53 1.86
CA VAL A 101 -22.76 -11.36 1.76
C VAL A 101 -23.54 -12.05 2.92
N GLY A 102 -22.90 -12.97 3.66
CA GLY A 102 -23.49 -13.63 4.83
C GLY A 102 -23.40 -12.85 6.15
N ASN A 103 -22.68 -11.73 6.19
CA ASN A 103 -22.42 -10.98 7.42
C ASN A 103 -23.52 -9.97 7.80
N ASN A 104 -24.62 -9.87 7.02
CA ASN A 104 -25.67 -8.84 7.18
C ASN A 104 -25.10 -7.41 7.31
N ALA A 105 -23.92 -7.17 6.75
CA ALA A 105 -23.31 -5.86 6.81
C ALA A 105 -23.98 -4.95 5.78
N ASP A 106 -24.40 -3.76 6.23
CA ASP A 106 -24.94 -2.70 5.35
C ASP A 106 -23.87 -2.19 4.36
N VAL A 107 -22.60 -2.51 4.64
CA VAL A 107 -21.41 -2.18 3.85
C VAL A 107 -20.69 -3.46 3.46
N GLN A 108 -20.38 -3.61 2.17
CA GLN A 108 -19.63 -4.72 1.59
C GLN A 108 -18.13 -4.47 1.63
N LYS A 109 -17.68 -3.23 1.47
CA LYS A 109 -16.26 -2.86 1.45
C LYS A 109 -16.03 -1.57 2.20
N ALA A 110 -14.92 -1.46 2.92
CA ALA A 110 -14.55 -0.23 3.59
C ALA A 110 -13.03 -0.04 3.62
N ILE A 111 -12.60 1.21 3.52
CA ILE A 111 -11.23 1.63 3.80
C ILE A 111 -11.29 2.77 4.82
N SER A 112 -10.43 2.69 5.83
CA SER A 112 -10.07 3.80 6.70
C SER A 112 -8.55 3.89 6.72
N MET A 113 -8.00 5.05 6.40
CA MET A 113 -6.57 5.24 6.21
C MET A 113 -6.10 6.53 6.87
N THR A 114 -4.98 6.44 7.57
CA THR A 114 -4.25 7.59 8.09
C THR A 114 -2.85 7.62 7.49
N ILE A 115 -2.45 8.77 6.97
CA ILE A 115 -1.10 9.04 6.48
C ILE A 115 -0.53 10.18 7.32
N LEU A 116 0.62 9.93 7.95
CA LEU A 116 1.43 10.96 8.58
C LEU A 116 2.51 11.39 7.59
N LYS A 117 2.61 12.70 7.35
CA LYS A 117 3.65 13.29 6.51
C LYS A 117 4.18 14.57 7.14
N ASN A 118 5.48 14.59 7.41
CA ASN A 118 6.15 15.67 8.14
C ASN A 118 5.45 16.05 9.47
N GLY A 119 4.83 15.08 10.14
CA GLY A 119 4.08 15.27 11.39
C GLY A 119 2.67 15.85 11.22
N GLU A 120 2.21 16.04 9.98
CA GLU A 120 0.80 16.36 9.67
C GLU A 120 0.04 15.07 9.36
N GLU A 121 -1.21 14.98 9.84
CA GLU A 121 -2.08 13.83 9.67
C GLU A 121 -3.09 14.08 8.55
N PHE A 122 -3.25 13.08 7.68
CA PHE A 122 -4.23 13.06 6.60
C PHE A 122 -5.07 11.81 6.74
N SER A 123 -6.37 11.98 6.96
CA SER A 123 -7.31 10.87 7.18
C SER A 123 -8.25 10.70 5.99
N TYR A 124 -8.40 9.46 5.54
CA TYR A 124 -9.16 9.10 4.35
C TYR A 124 -10.11 7.94 4.60
N VAL A 125 -11.28 7.97 3.96
CA VAL A 125 -12.29 6.92 4.10
C VAL A 125 -12.98 6.59 2.77
N CYS A 126 -13.56 5.39 2.68
CA CYS A 126 -14.57 5.03 1.68
C CYS A 126 -15.44 3.86 2.19
N SER A 127 -16.63 3.68 1.61
CA SER A 127 -17.44 2.47 1.80
C SER A 127 -18.21 2.09 0.55
N THR A 128 -18.46 0.80 0.32
CA THR A 128 -19.36 0.33 -0.76
C THR A 128 -20.50 -0.48 -0.15
N PRO A 129 -21.79 -0.08 -0.31
CA PRO A 129 -22.22 1.20 -0.87
C PRO A 129 -21.73 2.40 -0.05
N PRO A 130 -21.72 3.61 -0.64
CA PRO A 130 -21.32 4.83 0.06
C PRO A 130 -22.27 5.10 1.23
N THR A 131 -21.70 5.53 2.36
CA THR A 131 -22.44 5.87 3.58
C THR A 131 -22.02 7.24 4.08
N SER A 132 -22.84 7.88 4.92
CA SER A 132 -22.49 9.17 5.53
C SER A 132 -21.23 9.10 6.38
N SER A 133 -20.93 7.95 6.99
CA SER A 133 -19.73 7.73 7.79
C SER A 133 -18.46 7.62 6.95
N ALA A 134 -18.60 7.47 5.63
CA ALA A 134 -17.51 7.48 4.67
C ALA A 134 -17.65 8.66 3.68
N ASP A 135 -18.23 9.78 4.16
CA ASP A 135 -18.50 11.00 3.40
C ASP A 135 -19.18 10.76 2.05
N ASN A 136 -20.05 9.76 2.00
CA ASN A 136 -20.76 9.29 0.81
C ASN A 136 -19.84 8.94 -0.38
N THR A 137 -18.61 8.50 -0.11
CA THR A 137 -17.63 8.09 -1.12
C THR A 137 -17.59 6.58 -1.25
N ASP A 138 -17.76 6.09 -2.49
CA ASP A 138 -17.66 4.67 -2.82
C ASP A 138 -16.19 4.25 -2.97
N CYS A 139 -15.84 3.04 -2.51
CA CYS A 139 -14.48 2.50 -2.68
C CYS A 139 -14.15 2.09 -4.13
N GLY A 140 -15.12 2.07 -5.02
CA GLY A 140 -15.01 1.56 -6.37
C GLY A 140 -15.16 0.04 -6.44
N THR A 141 -15.38 -0.47 -7.65
CA THR A 141 -15.61 -1.90 -7.89
C THR A 141 -14.32 -2.72 -7.88
N GLY A 142 -13.17 -2.11 -8.14
CA GLY A 142 -11.86 -2.77 -8.25
C GLY A 142 -11.14 -3.03 -6.92
N PHE A 143 -11.66 -2.53 -5.80
CA PHE A 143 -11.11 -2.85 -4.48
C PHE A 143 -11.50 -4.28 -4.04
N SER A 144 -10.56 -5.07 -3.51
CA SER A 144 -10.86 -6.37 -2.88
C SER A 144 -9.83 -6.82 -1.86
N VAL A 145 -10.27 -7.65 -0.90
CA VAL A 145 -9.46 -8.30 0.14
C VAL A 145 -9.73 -9.81 0.11
N ASP A 146 -8.79 -10.57 -0.45
CA ASP A 146 -8.83 -12.04 -0.45
C ASP A 146 -7.86 -12.60 0.59
N LYS A 147 -8.39 -12.89 1.78
CA LYS A 147 -7.60 -13.44 2.90
C LYS A 147 -7.15 -14.88 2.66
N SER A 148 -7.82 -15.63 1.78
CA SER A 148 -7.44 -17.02 1.45
C SER A 148 -6.27 -17.04 0.48
N ALA A 149 -6.30 -16.18 -0.54
CA ALA A 149 -5.21 -15.98 -1.48
C ALA A 149 -4.11 -15.04 -0.94
N LYS A 150 -4.31 -14.45 0.25
CA LYS A 150 -3.43 -13.46 0.89
C LYS A 150 -3.08 -12.30 -0.02
N ARG A 151 -4.11 -11.73 -0.63
CA ARG A 151 -3.99 -10.69 -1.66
C ARG A 151 -4.98 -9.58 -1.44
N ILE A 152 -4.50 -8.35 -1.51
CA ILE A 152 -5.31 -7.12 -1.45
C ILE A 152 -5.10 -6.39 -2.77
N VAL A 153 -6.18 -5.99 -3.42
CA VAL A 153 -6.15 -5.28 -4.70
C VAL A 153 -6.81 -3.93 -4.55
N PHE A 154 -6.08 -2.89 -4.95
CA PHE A 154 -6.58 -1.55 -5.21
C PHE A 154 -6.53 -1.34 -6.72
N ASP A 155 -7.68 -1.25 -7.37
CA ASP A 155 -7.78 -0.98 -8.81
C ASP A 155 -8.77 0.15 -9.02
N ASN A 156 -8.23 1.33 -9.34
CA ASN A 156 -8.95 2.59 -9.38
C ASN A 156 -9.82 2.81 -8.13
N THR A 157 -9.29 2.45 -6.96
CA THR A 157 -9.98 2.56 -5.67
C THR A 157 -9.96 4.02 -5.22
N THR A 158 -11.11 4.56 -4.80
CA THR A 158 -11.21 5.97 -4.39
C THR A 158 -11.45 6.07 -2.88
N VAL A 159 -10.74 7.00 -2.25
CA VAL A 159 -10.94 7.41 -0.86
C VAL A 159 -11.03 8.94 -0.79
N ILE A 160 -11.79 9.45 0.16
CA ILE A 160 -11.97 10.89 0.37
C ILE A 160 -11.26 11.33 1.65
N ASN A 161 -10.55 12.46 1.57
CA ASN A 161 -9.98 13.12 2.74
C ASN A 161 -11.11 13.70 3.60
N VAL A 162 -11.17 13.32 4.87
CA VAL A 162 -12.26 13.69 5.78
C VAL A 162 -12.29 15.19 6.11
N ASP A 163 -11.15 15.88 6.01
CA ASP A 163 -11.03 17.29 6.34
C ASP A 163 -11.24 18.19 5.11
N SER A 164 -10.64 17.82 3.97
CA SER A 164 -10.62 18.65 2.76
C SER A 164 -11.67 18.25 1.72
N GLY A 165 -12.23 17.03 1.81
CA GLY A 165 -13.14 16.46 0.83
C GLY A 165 -12.48 16.12 -0.51
N THR A 166 -11.15 16.16 -0.62
CA THR A 166 -10.43 15.80 -1.85
C THR A 166 -10.39 14.29 -2.05
N ILE A 167 -10.39 13.86 -3.31
CA ILE A 167 -10.32 12.44 -3.66
C ILE A 167 -8.87 12.04 -3.93
N LEU A 168 -8.51 10.89 -3.37
CA LEU A 168 -7.29 10.15 -3.67
C LEU A 168 -7.67 8.84 -4.36
N THR A 169 -7.00 8.52 -5.46
CA THR A 169 -7.13 7.26 -6.18
C THR A 169 -5.93 6.37 -5.90
N MET A 170 -6.20 5.12 -5.53
CA MET A 170 -5.23 4.11 -5.12
C MET A 170 -5.17 2.98 -6.14
N ASN A 171 -3.97 2.61 -6.56
CA ASN A 171 -3.72 1.50 -7.48
C ASN A 171 -2.55 0.64 -7.01
N GLY A 172 -2.75 -0.65 -6.82
CA GLY A 172 -1.69 -1.56 -6.37
C GLY A 172 -2.21 -2.94 -6.02
N THR A 173 -1.30 -3.90 -5.93
CA THR A 173 -1.59 -5.23 -5.39
C THR A 173 -0.61 -5.53 -4.28
N ILE A 174 -1.12 -5.92 -3.12
CA ILE A 174 -0.32 -6.35 -1.98
C ILE A 174 -0.50 -7.85 -1.82
N ASN A 175 0.61 -8.57 -1.77
CA ASN A 175 0.62 -10.01 -1.48
C ASN A 175 1.36 -10.21 -0.15
N TYR A 176 0.79 -11.01 0.74
CA TYR A 176 1.37 -11.27 2.06
C TYR A 176 1.43 -12.77 2.35
N ASN A 177 2.27 -13.16 3.32
CA ASN A 177 2.52 -14.56 3.68
C ASN A 177 1.99 -14.90 5.06
#